data_AF-A0A2V7FMD8-F1
#
_entry.id   AF-A0A2V7FMD8-F1
#
_cell.length_a   1.000
_cell.length_b   1.000
_cell.length_c   1.000
_cell.angle_alpha   90.00
_cell.angle_beta   90.00
_cell.angle_gamma   90.00
#
_symmetry.space_group_name_H-M   'P 1'
#
loop_
_entity.id
_entity.type
_entity.pdbx_description
1 polymer ?
#
loop_
_entity_poly.entity_id
_entity_poly.type
_entity_poly.pdbx_seq_one_letter_code
_entity_poly.pdbx_strand_id
1 'polypeptide(L)'
;MRRVLIISHAYLSAANRGKLRALASRGVDVTVGVPQRWRDPVLGATTEIAWERQNGVEVFPIPARRHGEAQLLKFGGRALHA
;
A
#
# COMPACT_ATOMS: atom_id res chain seq x y z
N MET A 1 -16.12 9.20 -12.30
CA MET A 1 -14.74 9.23 -11.77
C MET A 1 -14.45 7.87 -11.14
N ARG A 2 -13.40 7.15 -11.57
CA ARG A 2 -13.06 5.81 -11.04
C ARG A 2 -11.92 5.96 -10.02
N ARG A 3 -12.09 5.38 -8.82
CA ARG A 3 -11.11 5.41 -7.73
C ARG A 3 -10.69 4.00 -7.36
N VAL A 4 -9.40 3.80 -7.14
CA VAL A 4 -8.85 2.51 -6.71
C VAL A 4 -7.94 2.72 -5.52
N LEU A 5 -8.19 1.96 -4.46
CA LEU A 5 -7.30 1.82 -3.31
C LEU A 5 -6.58 0.48 -3.41
N ILE A 6 -5.26 0.50 -3.28
CA ILE A 6 -4.42 -0.69 -3.28
C ILE A 6 -3.66 -0.74 -1.97
N ILE A 7 -3.74 -1.84 -1.24
CA ILE A 7 -2.96 -2.05 -0.01
C ILE A 7 -1.99 -3.21 -0.26
N SER A 8 -0.69 -2.90 -0.39
CA SER A 8 0.32 -3.93 -0.62
C SER A 8 1.74 -3.41 -0.38
N HIS A 9 2.56 -4.22 0.30
CA HIS A 9 3.99 -3.94 0.46
C HIS A 9 4.75 -3.96 -0.87
N ALA A 10 4.21 -4.59 -1.93
CA ALA A 10 4.86 -4.68 -3.23
C ALA A 10 5.16 -3.29 -3.84
N TYR A 11 4.40 -2.26 -3.48
CA TYR A 11 4.58 -0.90 -3.99
C TYR A 11 5.49 -0.02 -3.13
N LEU A 12 6.17 -0.58 -2.13
CA LEU A 12 7.27 0.08 -1.42
C LEU A 12 8.36 0.48 -2.42
N SER A 13 8.70 -0.41 -3.37
CA SER A 13 9.61 -0.11 -4.47
C SER A 13 8.95 0.81 -5.50
N ALA A 14 9.62 1.92 -5.82
CA ALA A 14 9.19 2.84 -6.87
C ALA A 14 9.11 2.18 -8.25
N ALA A 15 9.95 1.17 -8.52
CA ALA A 15 9.94 0.41 -9.78
C ALA A 15 8.60 -0.30 -10.00
N ASN A 16 8.00 -0.83 -8.93
CA ASN A 16 6.71 -1.54 -9.01
C ASN A 16 5.52 -0.57 -9.24
N ARG A 17 5.69 0.73 -9.01
CA ARG A 17 4.65 1.74 -9.22
C ARG A 17 4.47 2.12 -10.69
N GLY A 18 5.37 1.74 -11.59
CA GLY A 18 5.26 2.03 -13.03
C GLY A 18 3.93 1.55 -13.64
N LYS A 19 3.45 0.36 -13.22
CA LYS A 19 2.17 -0.19 -13.64
C LYS A 19 0.96 0.65 -13.18
N LEU A 20 1.08 1.28 -12.00
CA LEU A 20 0.03 2.14 -11.45
C LEU A 20 -0.07 3.47 -12.20
N ARG A 21 1.06 3.99 -12.68
CA ARG A 21 1.08 5.20 -13.53
C ARG A 21 0.30 4.99 -14.83
N ALA A 22 0.38 3.79 -15.41
CA ALA A 22 -0.41 3.44 -16.60
C ALA A 22 -1.92 3.35 -16.32
N LEU A 23 -2.32 3.07 -15.08
CA LEU A 23 -3.72 3.12 -14.66
C LEU A 23 -4.15 4.59 -14.44
N ALA A 24 -3.30 5.38 -13.79
CA ALA A 24 -3.54 6.80 -13.55
C ALA A 24 -3.67 7.60 -14.87
N SER A 25 -2.84 7.30 -15.87
CA SER A 25 -2.92 7.95 -17.20
C SER A 25 -4.22 7.67 -17.95
N ARG A 26 -4.99 6.65 -17.53
CA ARG A 26 -6.32 6.34 -18.08
C ARG A 26 -7.45 7.03 -17.33
N GLY A 27 -7.14 8.03 -16.49
CA GLY A 27 -8.11 8.82 -15.74
C GLY A 27 -8.67 8.13 -14.50
N VAL A 28 -7.95 7.13 -13.96
CA VAL A 28 -8.26 6.50 -12.68
C VAL A 28 -7.50 7.20 -11.58
N ASP A 29 -8.17 7.54 -10.48
CA ASP A 29 -7.52 8.06 -9.28
C ASP A 29 -6.95 6.89 -8.48
N VAL A 30 -5.62 6.83 -8.32
CA VAL A 30 -4.91 5.68 -7.74
C VAL A 30 -4.26 6.09 -6.43
N THR A 31 -4.72 5.45 -5.35
CA THR A 31 -4.16 5.61 -4.01
C THR A 31 -3.60 4.28 -3.53
N VAL A 32 -2.39 4.31 -2.95
CA VAL A 32 -1.66 3.12 -2.51
C VAL A 32 -1.30 3.24 -1.04
N GLY A 33 -1.82 2.33 -0.24
CA GLY A 33 -1.42 2.13 1.14
C GLY A 33 -0.28 1.14 1.24
N VAL A 34 0.83 1.54 1.85
CA VAL A 34 2.00 0.67 2.08
C VAL A 34 2.39 0.67 3.55
N PRO A 35 3.04 -0.38 4.08
CA PRO A 35 3.57 -0.33 5.44
C PRO A 35 4.49 0.88 5.64
N GLN A 36 4.24 1.68 6.68
CA GLN A 36 5.05 2.85 7.01
C GLN A 36 6.51 2.48 7.24
N ARG A 37 6.74 1.35 7.92
CA ARG A 37 8.06 0.82 8.21
C ARG A 37 8.12 -0.62 7.75
N TRP A 38 9.06 -0.92 6.87
CA TRP A 38 9.24 -2.24 6.29
C TRP A 38 10.70 -2.67 6.37
N ARG A 39 10.94 -3.92 6.78
CA ARG A 39 12.26 -4.53 6.70
C ARG A 39 12.27 -5.50 5.53
N ASP A 40 13.13 -5.24 4.56
CA ASP A 40 13.27 -6.11 3.39
C ASP A 40 13.76 -7.49 3.86
N PRO A 41 13.03 -8.58 3.54
CA PRO A 41 13.39 -9.93 4.00
C PRO A 41 14.64 -10.48 3.31
N VAL A 42 15.04 -9.92 2.16
CA VAL A 42 16.21 -10.36 1.37
C VAL A 42 17.42 -9.51 1.70
N LEU A 43 17.28 -8.18 1.69
CA LEU A 43 18.39 -7.23 1.87
C LEU A 43 18.57 -6.80 3.34
N GLY A 44 17.62 -7.09 4.22
CA GLY A 44 17.66 -6.75 5.65
C GLY A 44 17.52 -5.25 5.96
N ALA A 45 17.57 -4.39 4.95
CA ALA A 45 17.42 -2.94 5.06
C ALA A 45 16.01 -2.56 5.54
N THR A 46 15.94 -1.52 6.36
CA THR A 46 14.65 -0.94 6.79
C THR A 46 14.36 0.28 5.95
N THR A 47 13.18 0.33 5.35
CA THR A 47 12.65 1.50 4.65
C THR A 47 11.53 2.11 5.48
N GLU A 48 11.57 3.44 5.61
CA GLU A 48 10.49 4.23 6.19
C GLU A 48 9.85 5.08 5.10
N ILE A 49 8.52 5.04 5.05
CA ILE A 49 7.72 5.68 4.00
C ILE A 49 6.99 6.88 4.59
N ALA A 50 7.10 8.00 3.89
CA ALA A 50 6.29 9.19 4.12
C ALA A 50 5.18 9.28 3.07
N TRP A 51 4.24 10.21 3.29
CA TRP A 51 3.27 10.60 2.27
C TRP A 51 4.01 11.10 1.02
N GLU A 52 3.59 10.61 -0.14
CA GLU A 52 4.20 10.96 -1.42
C GLU A 52 3.13 10.97 -2.50
N ARG A 53 3.16 11.95 -3.40
CA ARG A 53 2.35 11.94 -4.62
C ARG A 53 3.23 12.18 -5.82
N GLN A 54 3.25 11.23 -6.74
CA GLN A 54 4.04 11.33 -7.98
C GLN A 54 3.29 10.67 -9.15
N ASN A 55 3.32 11.35 -10.31
CA ASN A 55 2.81 10.80 -11.58
C ASN A 55 1.37 10.26 -11.50
N GLY A 56 0.49 10.99 -10.79
CA GLY A 56 -0.92 10.61 -10.64
C GLY A 56 -1.18 9.47 -9.65
N VAL A 57 -0.17 9.01 -8.91
CA VAL A 57 -0.30 8.01 -7.85
C VAL A 57 -0.01 8.65 -6.50
N GLU A 58 -0.92 8.49 -5.55
CA GLU A 58 -0.73 8.88 -4.16
C GLU A 58 -0.32 7.66 -3.33
N VAL A 59 0.74 7.79 -2.55
CA VAL A 59 1.25 6.77 -1.64
C VAL A 59 1.10 7.29 -0.23
N PHE A 60 0.45 6.50 0.62
CA PHE A 60 0.28 6.83 2.02
C PHE A 60 0.80 5.72 2.94
N PRO A 61 1.49 6.09 4.03
CA PRO A 61 1.98 5.13 5.00
C PRO A 61 0.84 4.61 5.87
N ILE A 62 0.78 3.28 6.00
CA ILE A 62 -0.08 2.57 6.96
C ILE A 62 0.82 2.14 8.13
N PRO A 63 0.54 2.58 9.37
CA PRO A 63 1.22 2.07 10.55
C PRO A 63 0.94 0.57 10.73
N ALA A 64 1.81 -0.27 10.16
CA ALA A 64 1.75 -1.71 10.29
C ALA A 64 2.69 -2.15 11.42
N ARG A 65 2.19 -2.98 12.33
CA ARG A 65 2.98 -3.60 13.41
C ARG A 65 2.79 -5.11 13.32
N ARG A 66 3.73 -5.87 13.88
CA ARG A 66 3.61 -7.33 14.05
C ARG A 66 3.39 -8.08 12.73
N HIS A 67 4.14 -7.70 11.69
CA HIS A 67 4.10 -8.39 10.40
C HIS A 67 4.46 -9.87 10.57
N GLY A 68 3.66 -10.77 10.01
CA GLY A 68 3.84 -12.23 10.15
C GLY A 68 3.18 -12.83 11.39
N GLU A 69 2.64 -12.02 12.31
CA GLU A 69 1.92 -12.48 13.51
C GLU A 69 0.40 -12.42 13.27
N ALA A 70 -0.09 -13.02 12.18
CA ALA A 70 -1.49 -12.97 11.77
C ALA A 70 -2.46 -13.45 12.88
N GLN A 71 -2.02 -14.40 13.70
CA GLN A 71 -2.74 -14.95 14.85
C GLN A 71 -3.05 -13.91 15.94
N LEU A 72 -2.32 -12.80 16.00
CA LEU A 72 -2.55 -11.74 16.99
C LEU A 72 -3.49 -10.65 16.46
N LEU A 73 -3.89 -10.71 15.18
CA LEU A 73 -4.76 -9.72 14.57
C LEU A 73 -6.22 -9.98 14.99
N LYS A 74 -6.85 -8.94 15.54
CA LYS A 74 -8.29 -8.90 15.77
C LYS A 74 -8.94 -8.15 14.62
N PHE A 75 -9.69 -8.86 13.78
CA PHE A 75 -10.46 -8.23 12.71
C PHE A 75 -11.82 -7.80 13.23
N GLY A 76 -12.21 -6.55 12.95
CA GLY A 76 -13.61 -6.14 13.11
C GLY A 76 -14.46 -6.84 12.05
N GLY A 77 -15.53 -7.49 12.48
CA GLY A 77 -16.52 -8.09 11.58
C GLY A 77 -17.82 -7.29 11.60
N ARG A 78 -18.38 -7.01 10.42
CA ARG A 78 -19.77 -6.59 10.25
C ARG A 78 -20.46 -7.66 9.41
N ALA A 79 -21.60 -8.15 9.85
CA ALA A 79 -22.41 -9.05 9.03
C ALA A 79 -22.75 -8.35 7.71
N LEU A 80 -22.46 -9.02 6.60
CA LEU A 80 -22.96 -8.60 5.30
C LEU A 80 -24.44 -9.01 5.27
N HIS A 81 -25.33 -8.04 5.42
CA HIS A 81 -26.74 -8.27 5.17
C HIS A 81 -26.92 -8.42 3.66
N ALA A 82 -27.49 -9.56 3.26
CA ALA A 82 -27.88 -9.85 1.88
C ALA A 82 -29.12 -9.06 1.47
#